data_AF-A0A7I4YWG9-F1
#
_entry.id   AF-A0A7I4YWG9-F1
#
_cell.length_a   1.000
_cell.length_b   1.000
_cell.length_c   1.000
_cell.angle_alpha   90.00
_cell.angle_beta   90.00
_cell.angle_gamma   90.00
#
_symmetry.space_group_name_H-M   'P 1'
#
loop_
_entity.id
_entity.type
_entity.pdbx_description
1 polymer ?
#
loop_
_entity_poly.entity_id
_entity_poly.type
_entity_poly.pdbx_seq_one_letter_code
_entity_poly.pdbx_strand_id
1 'polypeptide(L)'
;MIVLLLISGLFLPAASPAMCYQCASELALINWSRYGLPPMQGDSMMADDACLDDSSLSGHVPCSAPCMTINITAVGGKHDGRVIGIVRDCQTYFRSPKALPEGTDRICRHSVRDTVRNHRINVTFCYCNGHLCNGMAPQVQLRRLAQRRHPRLPNASMPCRALSLKLAMVAVWLLI
;
A
#
# COMPACT_ATOMS: atom_id res chain seq x y z
N MET A 1 -28.03 -40.00 -23.63
CA MET A 1 -27.52 -39.50 -22.33
C MET A 1 -26.10 -38.95 -22.41
N ILE A 2 -25.14 -39.64 -23.04
CA ILE A 2 -23.74 -39.18 -23.15
C ILE A 2 -23.62 -37.80 -23.83
N VAL A 3 -24.36 -37.57 -24.91
CA VAL A 3 -24.38 -36.28 -25.61
C VAL A 3 -24.93 -35.15 -24.73
N LEU A 4 -25.93 -35.42 -23.89
CA LEU A 4 -26.48 -34.43 -22.94
C LEU A 4 -25.48 -34.07 -21.83
N LEU A 5 -24.69 -35.05 -21.37
CA LEU A 5 -23.61 -34.85 -20.39
C LEU A 5 -22.43 -34.06 -20.97
N LEU A 6 -22.07 -34.31 -22.24
CA LEU A 6 -21.04 -33.55 -22.94
C LEU A 6 -21.46 -32.09 -23.19
N ILE A 7 -22.73 -31.87 -23.55
CA ILE A 7 -23.28 -30.52 -23.74
C ILE A 7 -23.36 -29.77 -22.41
N SER A 8 -23.78 -30.42 -21.32
CA SER A 8 -23.80 -29.78 -19.99
C SER A 8 -22.40 -29.47 -19.45
N GLY A 9 -21.36 -30.22 -19.85
CA GLY A 9 -19.96 -29.91 -19.57
C GLY A 9 -19.43 -28.63 -20.24
N LEU A 10 -19.97 -28.26 -21.42
CA LEU A 10 -19.56 -27.07 -22.18
C LEU A 10 -20.13 -25.76 -21.61
N PHE A 11 -21.14 -25.83 -20.74
CA PHE A 11 -21.76 -24.67 -20.09
C PHE A 11 -21.28 -24.44 -18.66
N LEU A 12 -20.30 -25.20 -18.16
CA LEU A 12 -19.66 -24.82 -16.89
C LEU A 12 -18.86 -23.53 -17.12
N PRO A 13 -19.13 -22.45 -16.36
CA PRO A 13 -18.24 -21.31 -16.36
C PRO A 13 -16.87 -21.80 -15.93
N ALA A 14 -15.87 -21.68 -16.82
CA ALA A 14 -14.49 -21.93 -16.46
C ALA A 14 -14.11 -20.90 -15.39
N ALA A 15 -14.17 -21.30 -14.12
CA ALA A 15 -13.67 -20.53 -13.01
C ALA A 15 -12.13 -20.53 -13.11
N SER A 16 -11.59 -19.66 -13.95
CA SER A 16 -10.14 -19.47 -14.02
C SER A 16 -9.68 -18.85 -12.70
N PRO A 17 -8.66 -19.43 -12.02
CA PRO A 17 -8.10 -18.82 -10.84
C PRO A 17 -7.60 -17.41 -11.17
N ALA A 18 -7.85 -16.46 -10.28
CA ALA A 18 -7.37 -15.10 -10.45
C ALA A 18 -5.83 -15.12 -10.36
N MET A 19 -5.16 -14.35 -11.20
CA MET A 19 -3.70 -14.18 -11.08
C MET A 19 -3.42 -13.05 -10.10
N CYS A 20 -2.50 -13.22 -9.17
CA CYS A 20 -2.10 -12.17 -8.23
C CYS A 20 -0.60 -11.96 -8.30
N TYR A 21 -0.13 -10.74 -8.02
CA TYR A 21 1.30 -10.52 -7.82
C TYR A 21 1.77 -11.25 -6.56
N GLN A 22 2.95 -11.85 -6.64
CA GLN A 22 3.59 -12.55 -5.51
C GLN A 22 4.98 -11.98 -5.28
N CYS A 23 5.15 -11.28 -4.17
CA CYS A 23 6.44 -10.75 -3.74
C CYS A 23 6.37 -10.31 -2.28
N ALA A 24 7.52 -10.24 -1.61
CA ALA A 24 7.65 -9.52 -0.36
C ALA A 24 8.94 -8.71 -0.35
N SER A 25 8.87 -7.46 0.11
CA SER A 25 10.08 -6.68 0.37
C SER A 25 10.94 -7.38 1.43
N GLU A 26 12.26 -7.33 1.29
CA GLU A 26 13.19 -7.98 2.22
C GLU A 26 12.91 -7.59 3.69
N LEU A 27 12.68 -6.30 3.94
CA LEU A 27 12.40 -5.80 5.29
C LEU A 27 11.13 -6.40 5.92
N ALA A 28 10.12 -6.70 5.10
CA ALA A 28 8.88 -7.34 5.55
C ALA A 28 9.10 -8.80 5.97
N LEU A 29 9.91 -9.55 5.21
CA LEU A 29 10.24 -10.94 5.53
C LEU A 29 11.11 -11.04 6.79
N ILE A 30 12.18 -10.24 6.89
CA ILE A 30 13.10 -10.29 8.04
C ILE A 30 12.40 -9.90 9.34
N ASN A 31 11.46 -8.94 9.28
CA ASN A 31 10.75 -8.44 10.47
C ASN A 31 9.32 -8.98 10.60
N TRP A 32 9.00 -10.09 9.93
CA TRP A 32 7.65 -10.62 9.84
C TRP A 32 6.95 -10.77 11.19
N SER A 33 7.58 -11.50 12.12
CA SER A 33 7.07 -11.71 13.48
C SER A 33 7.04 -10.42 14.31
N ARG A 34 8.00 -9.52 14.10
CA ARG A 34 8.07 -8.21 14.80
C ARG A 34 6.97 -7.27 14.39
N TYR A 35 6.45 -7.40 13.17
CA TYR A 35 5.26 -6.69 12.71
C TYR A 35 3.96 -7.34 13.19
N GLY A 36 4.05 -8.45 13.93
CA GLY A 36 2.92 -9.21 14.45
C GLY A 36 2.08 -9.86 13.35
N LEU A 37 2.72 -10.17 12.21
CA LEU A 37 2.08 -10.92 11.14
C LEU A 37 1.93 -12.39 11.56
N PRO A 38 0.86 -13.10 11.13
CA PRO A 38 0.65 -14.49 11.48
C PRO A 38 1.75 -15.38 10.91
N PRO A 39 1.99 -16.58 11.47
CA PRO A 39 3.00 -17.51 10.96
C PRO A 39 2.84 -17.75 9.45
N MET A 40 3.96 -17.74 8.71
CA MET A 40 3.97 -18.10 7.29
C MET A 40 3.55 -19.57 7.16
N GLN A 41 2.56 -19.85 6.31
CA GLN A 41 2.09 -21.21 6.03
C GLN A 41 2.59 -21.63 4.66
N GLY A 42 3.53 -22.58 4.63
CA GLY A 42 3.75 -23.47 3.49
C GLY A 42 4.50 -22.92 2.27
N ASP A 43 4.29 -21.67 1.87
CA ASP A 43 4.84 -21.15 0.61
C ASP A 43 6.08 -20.28 0.85
N SER A 44 7.16 -20.58 0.12
CA SER A 44 8.41 -19.82 0.12
C SER A 44 8.23 -18.52 -0.64
N MET A 45 7.62 -17.53 -0.01
CA MET A 45 7.52 -16.19 -0.58
C MET A 45 8.92 -15.61 -0.77
N MET A 46 9.25 -15.26 -2.02
CA MET A 46 10.57 -14.74 -2.37
C MET A 46 10.72 -13.26 -1.97
N ALA A 47 11.88 -12.95 -1.40
CA ALA A 47 12.28 -11.58 -1.15
C ALA A 47 12.58 -10.89 -2.47
N ASP A 48 11.96 -9.75 -2.71
CA ASP A 48 12.19 -8.92 -3.88
C ASP A 48 12.05 -7.44 -3.51
N ASP A 49 13.13 -6.67 -3.66
CA ASP A 49 13.11 -5.23 -3.38
C ASP A 49 12.26 -4.46 -4.40
N ALA A 50 12.11 -5.00 -5.61
CA ALA A 50 11.19 -4.51 -6.62
C ALA A 50 9.72 -4.56 -6.14
N CYS A 51 9.43 -5.34 -5.08
CA CYS A 51 8.10 -5.37 -4.48
C CYS A 51 7.65 -3.98 -3.99
N LEU A 52 8.56 -3.08 -3.60
CA LEU A 52 8.15 -1.72 -3.20
C LEU A 52 7.72 -0.84 -4.38
N ASP A 53 8.09 -1.20 -5.62
CA ASP A 53 7.80 -0.46 -6.83
C ASP A 53 6.84 -1.25 -7.73
N ASP A 54 5.60 -0.76 -7.81
CA ASP A 54 4.53 -1.35 -8.61
C ASP A 54 4.91 -1.51 -10.11
N SER A 55 5.81 -0.67 -10.63
CA SER A 55 6.23 -0.72 -12.04
C SER A 55 7.22 -1.84 -12.36
N SER A 56 7.84 -2.42 -11.33
CA SER A 56 8.86 -3.46 -11.44
C SER A 56 8.38 -4.85 -11.00
N LEU A 57 7.09 -5.00 -10.70
CA LEU A 57 6.50 -6.27 -10.29
C LEU A 57 6.51 -7.28 -11.44
N SER A 58 7.07 -8.46 -11.19
CA SER A 58 7.18 -9.53 -12.19
C SER A 58 6.60 -10.86 -11.70
N GLY A 59 6.79 -11.20 -10.42
CA GLY A 59 6.29 -12.43 -9.81
C GLY A 59 4.77 -12.47 -9.74
N HIS A 60 4.18 -13.58 -10.19
CA HIS A 60 2.73 -13.80 -10.17
C HIS A 60 2.38 -15.25 -9.87
N VAL A 61 1.22 -15.46 -9.27
CA VAL A 61 0.72 -16.77 -8.82
C VAL A 61 -0.78 -16.90 -9.11
N PRO A 62 -1.27 -18.07 -9.55
CA PRO A 62 -2.70 -18.34 -9.64
C PRO A 62 -3.30 -18.57 -8.24
N CYS A 63 -4.37 -17.85 -7.93
CA CYS A 63 -5.08 -17.89 -6.65
C CYS A 63 -6.53 -18.31 -6.84
N SER A 64 -6.99 -19.22 -5.98
CA SER A 64 -8.43 -19.53 -5.79
C SER A 64 -9.11 -18.60 -4.77
N ALA A 65 -8.32 -17.78 -4.08
CA ALA A 65 -8.74 -16.78 -3.10
C ALA A 65 -8.44 -15.36 -3.61
N PRO A 66 -9.02 -14.32 -2.98
CA PRO A 66 -8.73 -12.93 -3.33
C PRO A 66 -7.23 -12.61 -3.28
N CYS A 67 -6.77 -11.68 -4.11
CA CYS A 67 -5.41 -11.18 -4.00
C CYS A 67 -5.26 -10.36 -2.72
N MET A 68 -4.09 -10.44 -2.09
CA MET A 68 -3.77 -9.77 -0.84
C MET A 68 -2.61 -8.79 -1.02
N THR A 69 -2.66 -7.67 -0.28
CA THR A 69 -1.54 -6.76 -0.05
C THR A 69 -1.41 -6.46 1.44
N ILE A 70 -0.20 -6.53 2.00
CA ILE A 70 0.12 -6.06 3.35
C ILE A 70 1.07 -4.88 3.23
N ASN A 71 0.63 -3.69 3.61
CA ASN A 71 1.45 -2.49 3.65
C ASN A 71 1.88 -2.19 5.09
N ILE A 72 3.18 -2.12 5.32
CA ILE A 72 3.77 -1.76 6.61
C ILE A 72 4.30 -0.35 6.48
N THR A 73 3.68 0.58 7.19
CA THR A 73 4.02 2.00 7.17
C THR A 73 4.61 2.43 8.50
N ALA A 74 5.69 3.19 8.47
CA ALA A 74 6.24 3.80 9.67
C ALA A 74 5.30 4.91 10.17
N VAL A 75 5.15 5.01 11.49
CA VAL A 75 4.34 6.02 12.17
C VAL A 75 5.24 6.81 13.13
N GLY A 76 5.27 8.13 12.94
CA GLY A 76 6.10 9.06 13.71
C GLY A 76 7.57 9.15 13.24
N GLY A 77 8.27 10.15 13.78
CA GLY A 77 9.67 10.42 13.47
C GLY A 77 9.91 10.91 12.03
N LYS A 78 11.17 10.79 11.56
CA LYS A 78 11.60 11.26 10.22
C LYS A 78 10.95 10.49 9.06
N HIS A 79 10.46 9.28 9.31
CA HIS A 79 9.92 8.38 8.29
C HIS A 79 8.40 8.22 8.37
N ASP A 80 7.70 9.09 9.09
CA ASP A 80 6.24 9.04 9.24
C ASP A 80 5.52 8.96 7.88
N GLY A 81 4.61 8.00 7.75
CA GLY A 81 3.83 7.76 6.53
C GLY A 81 4.58 7.04 5.41
N ARG A 82 5.88 6.73 5.55
CA ARG A 82 6.64 5.97 4.56
C ARG A 82 6.27 4.49 4.63
N VAL A 83 5.96 3.87 3.48
CA VAL A 83 5.87 2.41 3.36
C VAL A 83 7.29 1.86 3.46
N ILE A 84 7.53 1.07 4.51
CA ILE A 84 8.84 0.45 4.80
C ILE A 84 8.86 -1.03 4.43
N GLY A 85 7.69 -1.65 4.28
CA GLY A 85 7.59 -3.02 3.83
C GLY A 85 6.25 -3.27 3.14
N ILE A 86 6.28 -4.17 2.16
CA ILE A 86 5.10 -4.60 1.42
C ILE A 86 5.15 -6.09 1.16
N VAL A 87 3.99 -6.71 1.15
CA VAL A 87 3.79 -8.12 0.84
C VAL A 87 2.62 -8.21 -0.12
N ARG A 88 2.75 -8.98 -1.20
CA ARG A 88 1.70 -9.30 -2.16
C ARG A 88 1.66 -10.80 -2.33
N ASP A 89 0.48 -11.40 -2.20
CA ASP A 89 0.29 -12.83 -2.39
C ASP A 89 -1.21 -13.15 -2.55
N CYS A 90 -1.57 -14.42 -2.64
CA CYS A 90 -2.93 -14.90 -2.40
C CYS A 90 -3.36 -14.70 -0.94
N GLN A 91 -4.67 -14.56 -0.70
CA GLN A 91 -5.25 -14.68 0.63
C GLN A 91 -5.24 -16.17 1.06
N THR A 92 -4.13 -16.66 1.59
CA THR A 92 -4.01 -18.05 2.12
C THR A 92 -3.66 -18.07 3.61
N TYR A 93 -2.93 -17.06 4.08
CA TYR A 93 -2.37 -17.03 5.44
C TYR A 93 -3.35 -16.61 6.55
N PHE A 94 -4.45 -15.94 6.21
CA PHE A 94 -5.34 -15.30 7.20
C PHE A 94 -6.67 -16.04 7.30
N ARG A 95 -7.21 -16.23 8.51
CA ARG A 95 -8.49 -16.93 8.72
C ARG A 95 -9.70 -16.25 8.04
N SER A 96 -9.57 -15.00 7.61
CA SER A 96 -10.62 -14.23 6.92
C SER A 96 -10.03 -12.99 6.25
N PRO A 97 -10.61 -12.49 5.15
CA PRO A 97 -11.81 -12.99 4.49
C PRO A 97 -11.48 -13.97 3.33
N LYS A 98 -12.14 -15.13 3.30
CA LYS A 98 -12.04 -16.09 2.17
C LYS A 98 -12.70 -15.58 0.90
N ALA A 99 -13.64 -14.65 1.03
CA ALA A 99 -14.33 -13.96 -0.04
C ALA A 99 -14.63 -12.52 0.39
N LEU A 100 -14.63 -11.59 -0.57
CA LEU A 100 -15.04 -10.21 -0.31
C LEU A 100 -16.56 -10.13 -0.09
N PRO A 101 -17.05 -9.16 0.71
CA PRO A 101 -18.47 -8.85 0.81
C PRO A 101 -19.10 -8.61 -0.57
N GLU A 102 -20.36 -9.03 -0.75
CA GLU A 102 -21.09 -8.83 -1.99
C GLU A 102 -21.11 -7.34 -2.39
N GLY A 103 -20.83 -7.07 -3.68
CA GLY A 103 -20.75 -5.71 -4.21
C GLY A 103 -19.47 -4.94 -3.87
N THR A 104 -18.46 -5.58 -3.27
CA THR A 104 -17.15 -4.93 -3.02
C THR A 104 -16.01 -5.61 -3.77
N ASP A 105 -15.30 -4.83 -4.59
CA ASP A 105 -14.12 -5.32 -5.33
C ASP A 105 -12.84 -5.24 -4.50
N ARG A 106 -12.87 -4.50 -3.39
CA ARG A 106 -11.72 -4.29 -2.52
C ARG A 106 -12.14 -3.96 -1.09
N ILE A 107 -11.43 -4.54 -0.12
CA ILE A 107 -11.53 -4.19 1.30
C ILE A 107 -10.15 -3.96 1.89
N CYS A 108 -9.98 -2.96 2.74
CA CYS A 108 -8.74 -2.72 3.47
C CYS A 108 -8.99 -2.55 4.97
N ARG A 109 -8.18 -3.20 5.80
CA ARG A 109 -8.18 -3.11 7.27
C ARG A 109 -6.82 -2.65 7.74
N HIS A 110 -6.77 -1.67 8.63
CA HIS A 110 -5.52 -1.13 9.16
C HIS A 110 -5.42 -1.40 10.66
N SER A 111 -4.21 -1.65 11.13
CA SER A 111 -3.89 -1.91 12.53
C SER A 111 -2.61 -1.16 12.88
N VAL A 112 -2.72 -0.20 13.79
CA VAL A 112 -1.56 0.49 14.36
C VAL A 112 -1.01 -0.35 15.50
N ARG A 113 0.31 -0.54 15.52
CA ARG A 113 1.00 -1.40 16.47
C ARG A 113 2.33 -0.79 16.87
N ASP A 114 2.74 -1.05 18.10
CA ASP A 114 4.08 -0.75 18.56
C ASP A 114 4.94 -2.01 18.42
N THR A 115 6.10 -1.87 17.78
CA THR A 115 7.08 -2.94 17.66
C THR A 115 7.89 -3.08 18.96
N VAL A 116 8.57 -4.21 19.14
CA VAL A 116 9.43 -4.51 20.31
C VAL A 116 10.48 -3.40 20.59
N ARG A 117 10.86 -2.60 19.58
CA ARG A 117 11.82 -1.49 19.72
C ARG A 117 11.15 -0.11 19.85
N ASN A 118 9.91 -0.03 20.33
CA ASN A 118 9.14 1.22 20.44
C ASN A 118 8.97 2.00 19.13
N HIS A 119 9.14 1.35 17.97
CA HIS A 119 8.78 1.97 16.70
C HIS A 119 7.29 1.71 16.47
N ARG A 120 6.53 2.79 16.25
CA ARG A 120 5.13 2.69 15.91
C ARG A 120 5.00 2.43 14.41
N ILE A 121 4.20 1.45 14.05
CA ILE A 121 3.93 1.08 12.67
C ILE A 121 2.43 0.98 12.44
N ASN A 122 2.01 1.16 11.21
CA ASN A 122 0.65 0.92 10.77
C ASN A 122 0.67 -0.16 9.67
N VAL A 123 0.07 -1.30 9.98
CA VAL A 123 -0.03 -2.44 9.09
C VAL A 123 -1.41 -2.43 8.45
N THR A 124 -1.46 -2.34 7.12
CA THR A 124 -2.70 -2.31 6.34
C THR A 124 -2.81 -3.56 5.49
N PHE A 125 -3.83 -4.36 5.75
CA PHE A 125 -4.22 -5.52 4.95
C PHE A 125 -5.27 -5.10 3.94
N CYS A 126 -5.01 -5.28 2.66
CA CYS A 126 -5.98 -5.09 1.60
C CYS A 126 -6.22 -6.41 0.87
N TYR A 127 -7.47 -6.65 0.49
CA TYR A 127 -7.88 -7.77 -0.34
C TYR A 127 -8.67 -7.25 -1.52
N CYS A 128 -8.51 -7.85 -2.70
CA CYS A 128 -9.22 -7.47 -3.91
C CYS A 128 -9.52 -8.69 -4.79
N ASN A 129 -10.57 -8.58 -5.60
CA ASN A 129 -10.91 -9.57 -6.62
C ASN A 129 -10.46 -9.06 -8.00
N GLY A 130 -10.09 -9.99 -8.88
CA GLY A 130 -9.65 -9.70 -10.24
C GLY A 130 -8.17 -9.95 -10.46
N HIS A 131 -7.78 -10.02 -11.74
CA HIS A 131 -6.40 -10.30 -12.11
C HIS A 131 -5.49 -9.13 -11.76
N LEU A 132 -4.41 -9.44 -11.03
CA LEU A 132 -3.30 -8.56 -10.67
C LEU A 132 -3.75 -7.31 -9.90
N CYS A 133 -4.91 -7.36 -9.24
CA CYS A 133 -5.52 -6.23 -8.54
C CYS A 133 -4.74 -5.80 -7.28
N ASN A 134 -3.85 -6.66 -6.78
CA ASN A 134 -2.95 -6.38 -5.68
C ASN A 134 -1.67 -5.63 -6.11
N GLY A 135 -1.53 -5.37 -7.41
CA GLY A 135 -0.60 -4.38 -7.96
C GLY A 135 -1.32 -3.06 -8.21
N MET A 136 -0.58 -1.95 -8.17
CA MET A 136 -1.14 -0.60 -8.24
C MET A 136 -2.29 -0.40 -7.25
N ALA A 137 -1.98 -0.48 -5.95
CA ALA A 137 -2.82 0.24 -5.00
C ALA A 137 -2.80 1.72 -5.41
N PRO A 138 -3.94 2.46 -5.37
CA PRO A 138 -3.88 3.90 -5.50
C PRO A 138 -3.17 4.41 -4.25
N GLN A 139 -1.83 4.48 -4.29
CA GLN A 139 -1.01 5.10 -3.26
C GLN A 139 -1.47 6.55 -3.06
N VAL A 140 -2.10 7.15 -4.06
CA VAL A 140 -2.80 8.43 -3.98
C VAL A 140 -3.90 8.44 -2.91
N GLN A 141 -4.66 7.35 -2.75
CA GLN A 141 -5.75 7.26 -1.78
C GLN A 141 -5.23 6.96 -0.36
N LEU A 142 -4.18 6.13 -0.22
CA LEU A 142 -3.50 5.91 1.06
C LEU A 142 -2.72 7.15 1.54
N ARG A 143 -2.04 7.89 0.64
CA ARG A 143 -1.44 9.20 0.94
C ARG A 143 -2.50 10.22 1.37
N ARG A 144 -3.63 10.28 0.67
CA ARG A 144 -4.76 11.16 1.04
C ARG A 144 -5.39 10.79 2.38
N LEU A 145 -5.53 9.49 2.70
CA LEU A 145 -6.06 9.04 3.99
C LEU A 145 -5.08 9.26 5.15
N ALA A 146 -3.78 9.09 4.92
CA ALA A 146 -2.74 9.45 5.89
C ALA A 146 -2.70 10.97 6.13
N GLN A 147 -2.77 11.79 5.07
CA GLN A 147 -2.88 13.25 5.18
C GLN A 147 -4.17 13.72 5.86
N ARG A 148 -5.28 12.98 5.74
CA ARG A 148 -6.52 13.31 6.45
C ARG A 148 -6.45 13.03 7.95
N ARG A 149 -5.60 12.11 8.41
CA ARG A 149 -5.42 11.84 9.84
C ARG A 149 -4.52 12.86 10.54
N HIS A 150 -3.67 13.56 9.80
CA HIS A 150 -2.83 14.64 10.31
C HIS A 150 -3.08 15.88 9.45
N PRO A 151 -4.06 16.74 9.79
CA PRO A 151 -4.13 18.05 9.16
C PRO A 151 -2.77 18.71 9.40
N ARG A 152 -2.09 19.07 8.30
CA ARG A 152 -0.86 19.86 8.38
C ARG A 152 -1.17 21.06 9.26
N LEU A 153 -0.59 21.11 10.45
CA LEU A 153 -0.57 22.32 11.25
C LEU A 153 0.02 23.42 10.36
N PRO A 154 -0.60 24.61 10.29
CA PRO A 154 -0.04 25.72 9.54
C PRO A 154 1.39 25.93 10.05
N ASN A 155 2.36 25.98 9.13
CA ASN A 155 3.74 26.29 9.46
C ASN A 155 3.76 27.57 10.31
N ALA A 156 4.09 27.43 11.59
CA ALA A 156 4.40 28.56 12.44
C ALA A 156 5.83 29.03 12.10
N SER A 157 5.96 30.34 11.91
CA SER A 157 7.17 31.15 11.65
C SER A 157 7.70 31.15 10.20
N MET A 158 7.97 32.29 9.55
CA MET A 158 8.37 33.61 10.06
C MET A 158 7.53 34.79 9.52
N PRO A 159 7.45 35.92 10.25
CA PRO A 159 6.94 37.17 9.74
C PRO A 159 7.92 37.77 8.71
N CYS A 160 7.39 38.07 7.53
CA CYS A 160 8.07 38.91 6.55
C CYS A 160 8.18 40.32 7.16
N ARG A 161 9.38 40.71 7.62
CA ARG A 161 9.65 42.08 8.06
C ARG A 161 9.45 43.00 6.85
N ALA A 162 8.40 43.81 6.92
CA ALA A 162 8.25 44.98 6.08
C ALA A 162 9.40 45.95 6.39
N LEU A 163 10.37 46.06 5.48
CA LEU A 163 11.29 47.20 5.48
C LEU A 163 10.72 48.26 4.54
N SER A 164 10.01 49.20 5.16
CA SER A 164 9.70 50.52 4.60
C SER A 164 11.01 51.21 4.22
N LEU A 165 11.19 51.54 2.94
CA LEU A 165 12.14 52.56 2.50
C LEU A 165 11.39 53.58 1.65
N LYS A 166 10.90 54.64 2.31
CA LYS A 166 10.48 55.88 1.67
C LYS A 166 11.51 56.95 2.01
N LEU A 167 11.95 57.63 0.95
CA LEU A 167 12.67 58.91 0.88
C LEU A 167 14.10 58.99 1.45
N ALA A 168 15.07 59.15 0.55
CA ALA A 168 15.81 60.40 0.40
C ALA A 168 16.74 60.29 -0.83
N MET A 169 16.62 61.25 -1.76
CA MET A 169 17.70 61.86 -2.57
C MET A 169 17.04 62.66 -3.69
N VAL A 170 16.52 63.82 -3.30
CA VAL A 170 16.53 65.00 -4.16
C VAL A 170 17.98 65.48 -4.24
N ALA A 171 18.36 65.98 -5.41
CA ALA A 171 19.64 66.60 -5.79
C ALA A 171 20.72 65.61 -6.28
N VAL A 172 20.86 65.47 -7.61
CA VAL A 172 21.83 66.24 -8.40
C VAL A 172 21.33 66.32 -9.84
N TRP A 173 20.81 67.48 -10.21
CA TRP A 173 21.00 68.03 -11.55
C TRP A 173 22.51 68.25 -11.73
N LEU A 174 23.15 67.63 -12.72
CA LEU A 174 24.30 68.13 -13.51
C LEU A 174 25.02 66.97 -14.21
N LEU A 175 25.20 67.11 -15.54
CA LEU A 175 26.11 66.39 -16.43
C LEU A 175 25.59 65.08 -17.09
N ILE A 176 24.78 65.23 -18.13
CA ILE A 176 25.12 65.05 -19.59
C ILE A 176 23.81 65.02 -20.37
#